data_AF-A0A3G1A9X5-F1
#
_entry.id   AF-A0A3G1A9X5-F1
#
_cell.length_a   1.000
_cell.length_b   1.000
_cell.length_c   1.000
_cell.angle_alpha   90.00
_cell.angle_beta   90.00
_cell.angle_gamma   90.00
#
_symmetry.space_group_name_H-M   'P 1'
#
loop_
_entity.id
_entity.type
_entity.pdbx_description
1 polymer ?
#
loop_
_entity_poly.entity_id
_entity_poly.type
_entity_poly.pdbx_seq_one_letter_code
_entity_poly.pdbx_strand_id
1 'polypeptide(L)'
;MRLLQGILSLDSIGKLREIVETSTNEREFCELLANHLGARANTVINGVEADLSIDTEACEVKLYPSRFYSGFGQALALVHIAGFKDVCVFHVVKTISEEYMENLRKLCTATNLKACVYSEVSGLHVINM
;
A
#
# COMPACT_ATOMS: atom_id res chain seq x y z
N MET A 1 -8.53 4.64 7.95
CA MET A 1 -7.33 3.84 8.21
C MET A 1 -6.17 4.79 8.47
N ARG A 2 -5.51 4.69 9.62
CA ARG A 2 -4.35 5.51 10.02
C ARG A 2 -3.19 5.36 9.05
N LEU A 3 -2.93 4.15 8.55
CA LEU A 3 -1.90 3.93 7.53
C LEU A 3 -2.14 4.80 6.28
N LEU A 4 -3.35 4.79 5.71
CA LEU A 4 -3.68 5.61 4.53
C LEU A 4 -3.63 7.12 4.84
N GLN A 5 -4.11 7.55 6.00
CA GLN A 5 -4.04 8.95 6.42
C GLN A 5 -2.60 9.43 6.59
N GLY A 6 -1.74 8.57 7.15
CA GLY A 6 -0.32 8.87 7.27
C GLY A 6 0.37 8.92 5.91
N ILE A 7 0.08 8.00 4.99
CA ILE A 7 0.62 8.03 3.62
C ILE A 7 0.19 9.32 2.90
N LEU A 8 -1.08 9.72 2.99
CA LEU A 8 -1.59 10.99 2.48
C LEU A 8 -0.87 12.21 3.10
N SER A 9 -0.60 12.15 4.40
CA SER A 9 0.11 13.22 5.10
C SER A 9 1.56 13.33 4.61
N LEU A 10 2.25 12.21 4.43
CA LEU A 10 3.62 12.18 3.89
C LEU A 10 3.68 12.66 2.43
N ASP A 11 2.67 12.34 1.62
CA ASP A 11 2.55 12.85 0.24
C ASP A 11 2.39 14.38 0.24
N SER A 12 1.51 14.91 1.09
CA SER A 12 1.21 16.35 1.16
C SER A 12 2.42 17.23 1.51
N ILE A 13 3.42 16.67 2.21
CA ILE A 13 4.66 17.37 2.58
C ILE A 13 5.85 16.98 1.69
N GLY A 14 5.62 16.18 0.63
CA GLY A 14 6.67 15.71 -0.29
C GLY A 14 7.57 14.61 0.27
N LYS A 15 7.35 14.16 1.51
CA LYS A 15 8.18 13.13 2.16
C LYS A 15 8.00 11.76 1.52
N LEU A 16 6.80 11.44 1.04
CA LEU A 16 6.57 10.17 0.33
C LEU A 16 7.45 10.05 -0.92
N ARG A 17 7.56 11.14 -1.69
CA ARG A 17 8.44 11.21 -2.85
C ARG A 17 9.90 10.97 -2.49
N GLU A 18 10.38 11.63 -1.43
CA GLU A 18 11.75 11.46 -0.95
C GLU A 18 12.02 9.99 -0.59
N ILE A 19 11.10 9.33 0.14
CA ILE A 19 11.23 7.91 0.50
C ILE A 19 11.30 7.03 -0.75
N VAL A 20 10.45 7.27 -1.76
CA VAL A 20 10.49 6.53 -3.04
C VAL A 20 11.86 6.70 -3.72
N GLU A 21 12.37 7.93 -3.80
CA GLU A 21 13.63 8.24 -4.48
C GLU A 21 14.86 7.67 -3.77
N THR A 22 14.84 7.54 -2.44
CA THR A 22 15.96 7.00 -1.65
C THR A 22 15.94 5.48 -1.51
N SER A 23 14.79 4.84 -1.71
CA SER A 23 14.64 3.39 -1.51
C SER A 23 15.20 2.59 -2.67
N THR A 24 16.02 1.58 -2.38
CA THR A 24 16.59 0.69 -3.41
C THR A 24 15.73 -0.54 -3.70
N ASN A 25 14.86 -0.91 -2.76
CA ASN A 25 14.01 -2.10 -2.86
C ASN A 25 12.74 -1.96 -1.98
N GLU A 26 11.79 -2.89 -2.15
CA GLU A 26 10.49 -2.90 -1.45
C GLU A 26 10.63 -2.98 0.07
N ARG A 27 11.58 -3.78 0.55
CA ARG A 27 11.81 -3.95 1.99
C ARG A 27 12.31 -2.65 2.64
N GLU A 28 13.31 -2.02 2.04
CA GLU A 28 13.86 -0.74 2.52
C GLU A 28 12.78 0.35 2.49
N PHE A 29 11.98 0.40 1.43
CA PHE A 29 10.86 1.33 1.32
C PHE A 29 9.85 1.13 2.45
N CYS A 30 9.47 -0.12 2.74
CA CYS A 30 8.55 -0.42 3.84
C CYS A 30 9.15 -0.05 5.20
N GLU A 31 10.44 -0.30 5.43
CA GLU A 31 11.13 0.07 6.68
C GLU A 31 11.18 1.60 6.89
N LEU A 32 11.53 2.37 5.85
CA LEU A 32 11.53 3.83 5.90
C LEU A 32 10.11 4.39 6.11
N LEU A 33 9.14 3.87 5.36
CA LEU A 33 7.76 4.31 5.47
C LEU A 33 7.19 3.98 6.86
N ALA A 34 7.48 2.80 7.42
CA ALA A 34 7.07 2.42 8.76
C ALA A 34 7.61 3.37 9.84
N ASN A 35 8.88 3.77 9.74
CA ASN A 35 9.50 4.72 10.67
C ASN A 35 8.77 6.07 10.70
N HIS A 36 8.33 6.55 9.54
CA HIS A 36 7.59 7.82 9.44
C HIS A 36 6.13 7.71 9.89
N LEU A 37 5.53 6.53 9.74
CA LEU A 37 4.12 6.28 10.08
C LEU A 37 3.92 5.83 11.53
N GLY A 38 5.00 5.49 12.26
CA GLY A 38 4.89 4.78 13.53
C GLY A 38 4.31 3.38 13.37
N ALA A 39 4.55 2.75 12.21
CA ALA A 39 4.09 1.40 11.88
C ALA A 39 5.16 0.35 12.15
N ARG A 40 4.78 -0.92 12.04
CA ARG A 40 5.72 -2.05 11.97
C ARG A 40 5.86 -2.48 10.52
N ALA A 41 7.09 -2.72 10.06
CA ALA A 41 7.37 -3.28 8.74
C ALA A 41 7.52 -4.81 8.79
N ASN A 42 7.18 -5.50 7.69
CA ASN A 42 7.44 -6.93 7.45
C ASN A 42 7.00 -7.83 8.63
N THR A 43 5.78 -7.61 9.13
CA THR A 43 5.29 -8.28 10.34
C THR A 43 4.54 -9.56 9.97
N VAL A 44 4.95 -10.69 10.55
CA VAL A 44 4.28 -11.98 10.31
C VAL A 44 3.25 -12.27 11.39
N ILE A 45 2.00 -12.49 10.98
CA ILE A 45 0.88 -12.87 11.86
C ILE A 45 0.18 -14.07 11.25
N ASN A 46 0.00 -15.14 12.04
CA ASN A 46 -0.62 -16.40 11.60
C ASN A 46 -0.04 -16.95 10.28
N GLY A 47 1.26 -16.75 10.05
CA GLY A 47 1.96 -17.21 8.85
C GLY A 47 1.79 -16.34 7.60
N VAL A 48 1.15 -15.17 7.71
CA VAL A 48 1.04 -14.18 6.62
C VAL A 48 1.86 -12.95 6.99
N GLU A 49 2.71 -12.51 6.07
CA GLU A 49 3.51 -11.29 6.22
C GLU A 49 2.72 -10.06 5.75
N ALA A 50 2.71 -9.01 6.57
CA ALA A 50 2.24 -7.68 6.22
C ALA A 50 3.43 -6.75 6.00
N ASP A 51 3.48 -6.07 4.86
CA ASP A 51 4.54 -5.11 4.56
C ASP A 51 4.55 -3.94 5.55
N LEU A 52 3.37 -3.42 5.91
CA LEU A 52 3.17 -2.46 7.00
C LEU A 52 1.98 -2.87 7.87
N SER A 53 2.06 -2.60 9.18
CA SER A 53 0.93 -2.79 10.09
C SER A 53 0.88 -1.77 11.25
N ILE A 54 -0.33 -1.35 11.62
CA ILE A 54 -0.64 -0.55 12.82
C ILE A 54 -1.92 -1.10 13.44
N ASP A 55 -1.84 -1.60 14.68
CA ASP A 55 -2.98 -2.18 15.41
C ASP A 55 -3.75 -3.23 14.59
N THR A 56 -4.96 -2.89 14.12
CA THR A 56 -5.83 -3.76 13.31
C THR A 56 -5.79 -3.44 11.82
N GLU A 57 -4.84 -2.60 11.40
CA GLU A 57 -4.64 -2.15 10.02
C GLU A 57 -3.39 -2.79 9.42
N ALA A 58 -3.46 -3.17 8.15
CA ALA A 58 -2.30 -3.61 7.38
C ALA A 58 -2.27 -2.99 5.98
N CYS A 59 -1.08 -2.91 5.41
CA CYS A 59 -0.87 -2.52 4.03
C CYS A 59 0.07 -3.51 3.36
N GLU A 60 -0.34 -4.00 2.20
CA GLU A 60 0.52 -4.71 1.26
C GLU A 60 1.07 -3.69 0.27
N VAL A 61 2.38 -3.58 0.17
CA VAL A 61 3.10 -2.62 -0.68
C VAL A 61 3.64 -3.33 -1.90
N LYS A 62 3.51 -2.75 -3.09
CA LYS A 62 4.22 -3.22 -4.27
C LYS A 62 4.95 -2.08 -4.96
N LEU A 63 6.28 -2.18 -5.03
CA LEU A 63 7.11 -1.25 -5.79
C LEU A 63 7.19 -1.65 -7.26
N TYR A 64 6.77 -0.75 -8.14
CA TYR A 64 6.78 -0.90 -9.59
C TYR A 64 6.19 -2.23 -10.08
N PRO A 65 4.98 -2.62 -9.63
CA PRO A 65 4.40 -3.90 -10.01
C PRO A 65 4.16 -3.96 -11.52
N SER A 66 4.42 -5.13 -12.12
CA SER A 66 4.15 -5.36 -13.54
C SER A 66 2.65 -5.52 -13.87
N ARG A 67 1.82 -5.71 -12.84
CA ARG A 67 0.38 -5.99 -12.96
C ARG A 67 -0.42 -5.18 -11.96
N PHE A 68 -1.59 -4.68 -12.36
CA PHE A 68 -2.48 -3.88 -11.50
C PHE A 68 -3.04 -4.67 -10.30
N TYR A 69 -3.07 -6.00 -10.36
CA TYR A 69 -3.63 -6.87 -9.32
C TYR A 69 -2.56 -7.43 -8.37
N SER A 70 -1.31 -6.98 -8.48
CA SER A 70 -0.23 -7.41 -7.58
C SER A 70 -0.60 -7.15 -6.12
N GLY A 71 -0.14 -8.00 -5.20
CA GLY A 71 -0.42 -7.88 -3.76
C GLY A 71 -1.84 -8.25 -3.30
N PHE A 72 -2.85 -8.31 -4.18
CA PHE A 72 -4.23 -8.60 -3.74
C PHE A 72 -4.41 -9.96 -3.07
N GLY A 73 -3.70 -10.99 -3.52
CA GLY A 73 -3.74 -12.30 -2.87
C GLY A 73 -3.20 -12.25 -1.43
N GLN A 74 -2.13 -11.51 -1.21
CA GLN A 74 -1.54 -11.30 0.13
C GLN A 74 -2.46 -10.43 0.99
N ALA A 75 -3.01 -9.35 0.44
CA ALA A 75 -3.99 -8.50 1.14
C ALA A 75 -5.24 -9.29 1.57
N LEU A 76 -5.75 -10.19 0.72
CA LEU A 76 -6.85 -11.09 1.10
C LEU A 76 -6.44 -12.08 2.21
N ALA A 77 -5.22 -12.60 2.17
CA ALA A 77 -4.69 -13.44 3.25
C ALA A 77 -4.54 -12.66 4.57
N LEU A 78 -4.17 -11.37 4.51
CA LEU A 78 -4.11 -10.50 5.69
C LEU A 78 -5.49 -10.33 6.34
N VAL A 79 -6.55 -10.21 5.54
CA VAL A 79 -7.92 -10.16 6.04
C VAL A 79 -8.34 -11.51 6.63
N HIS A 80 -8.24 -12.59 5.84
CA HIS A 80 -8.92 -13.85 6.14
C HIS A 80 -8.10 -14.82 7.01
N ILE A 81 -6.79 -14.67 7.08
CA ILE A 81 -5.89 -15.56 7.83
C ILE A 81 -5.22 -14.81 8.98
N ALA A 82 -4.61 -13.65 8.72
CA ALA A 82 -3.99 -12.84 9.77
C ALA A 82 -5.01 -12.10 10.65
N GLY A 83 -6.23 -11.87 10.16
CA GLY A 83 -7.32 -11.27 10.93
C GLY A 83 -7.26 -9.75 11.05
N PHE A 84 -6.56 -9.07 10.13
CA PHE A 84 -6.61 -7.61 10.03
C PHE A 84 -8.00 -7.14 9.60
N LYS A 85 -8.46 -6.02 10.17
CA LYS A 85 -9.81 -5.48 9.94
C LYS A 85 -9.85 -4.52 8.75
N ASP A 86 -8.81 -3.72 8.62
CA ASP A 86 -8.66 -2.74 7.55
C ASP A 86 -7.36 -3.04 6.80
N VAL A 87 -7.48 -3.46 5.54
CA VAL A 87 -6.32 -3.77 4.69
C VAL A 87 -6.36 -2.92 3.43
N CYS A 88 -5.20 -2.34 3.08
CA CYS A 88 -5.03 -1.73 1.77
C CYS A 88 -3.89 -2.32 0.96
N VAL A 89 -3.97 -2.18 -0.35
CA VAL A 89 -2.85 -2.38 -1.26
C VAL A 89 -2.27 -1.01 -1.63
N PHE A 90 -0.96 -0.85 -1.54
CA PHE A 90 -0.25 0.37 -1.93
C PHE A 90 0.70 0.08 -3.09
N HIS A 91 0.39 0.64 -4.25
CA HIS A 91 1.25 0.53 -5.42
C HIS A 91 2.06 1.82 -5.63
N VAL A 92 3.38 1.67 -5.79
CA VAL A 92 4.24 2.73 -6.30
C VAL A 92 4.51 2.46 -7.78
N VAL A 93 4.20 3.40 -8.65
CA VAL A 93 4.35 3.25 -10.11
C VAL A 93 4.99 4.49 -10.72
N LYS A 94 5.65 4.31 -11.87
CA LYS A 94 6.18 5.44 -12.63
C LYS A 94 5.03 6.32 -13.15
N THR A 95 4.09 5.70 -13.85
CA THR A 95 2.90 6.34 -14.40
C THR A 95 1.67 5.47 -14.20
N ILE A 96 0.51 6.11 -14.22
CA ILE A 96 -0.79 5.44 -14.23
C ILE A 96 -1.45 5.59 -15.60
N SER A 97 -2.24 4.59 -15.99
CA SER A 97 -3.19 4.70 -17.09
C SER A 97 -4.62 4.67 -16.54
N GLU A 98 -5.58 5.19 -17.31
CA GLU A 98 -7.00 5.13 -16.94
C GLU A 98 -7.46 3.68 -16.77
N GLU A 99 -7.05 2.79 -17.68
CA GLU A 99 -7.35 1.35 -17.61
C GLU A 99 -6.81 0.71 -16.32
N TYR A 100 -5.59 1.06 -15.91
CA TYR A 100 -5.00 0.57 -14.66
C TYR A 100 -5.86 0.96 -13.47
N MET A 101 -6.25 2.23 -13.39
CA MET A 101 -7.05 2.77 -12.29
C MET A 101 -8.48 2.20 -12.31
N GLU A 102 -9.09 2.03 -13.48
CA GLU A 102 -10.42 1.43 -13.62
C GLU A 102 -10.42 -0.03 -13.16
N ASN A 103 -9.45 -0.84 -13.61
CA ASN A 103 -9.34 -2.23 -13.22
C ASN A 103 -9.04 -2.39 -11.72
N LEU A 104 -8.21 -1.50 -11.16
CA LEU A 104 -7.95 -1.49 -9.72
C LEU A 104 -9.21 -1.15 -8.91
N ARG A 105 -10.02 -0.17 -9.34
CA ARG A 105 -11.32 0.15 -8.71
C ARG A 105 -12.29 -1.02 -8.75
N LYS A 106 -12.40 -1.71 -9.90
CA LYS A 106 -13.23 -2.92 -10.02
C LYS A 106 -12.78 -3.99 -9.04
N LEU A 107 -11.47 -4.22 -8.94
CA LEU A 107 -10.92 -5.23 -8.06
C LEU A 107 -11.13 -4.89 -6.58
N CYS A 108 -10.84 -3.65 -6.15
CA CYS A 108 -11.13 -3.16 -4.80
C CYS A 108 -12.60 -3.32 -4.42
N THR A 109 -13.52 -3.04 -5.36
CA THR A 109 -14.97 -3.21 -5.13
C THR A 109 -15.33 -4.68 -4.96
N ALA A 110 -14.78 -5.57 -5.80
CA ALA A 110 -15.07 -7.00 -5.74
C ALA A 110 -14.51 -7.68 -4.49
N THR A 111 -13.37 -7.21 -3.97
CA THR A 111 -12.69 -7.81 -2.81
C THR A 111 -12.99 -7.09 -1.50
N ASN A 112 -13.69 -5.96 -1.53
CA ASN A 112 -13.86 -5.05 -0.38
C ASN A 112 -12.52 -4.62 0.25
N LEU A 113 -11.47 -4.51 -0.57
CA LEU A 113 -10.17 -3.98 -0.17
C LEU A 113 -10.04 -2.51 -0.56
N LYS A 114 -9.21 -1.79 0.18
CA LYS A 114 -8.81 -0.42 -0.13
C LYS A 114 -7.54 -0.44 -0.97
N ALA A 115 -7.30 0.60 -1.75
CA ALA A 115 -6.01 0.76 -2.40
C ALA A 115 -5.57 2.21 -2.48
N CYS A 116 -4.26 2.41 -2.55
CA CYS A 116 -3.69 3.68 -2.98
C CYS A 116 -2.59 3.43 -4.00
N VAL A 117 -2.41 4.40 -4.90
CA VAL A 117 -1.41 4.35 -5.96
C VAL A 117 -0.63 5.65 -5.93
N TYR A 118 0.67 5.58 -5.64
CA TYR A 118 1.56 6.72 -5.82
C TYR A 118 2.19 6.65 -7.20
N SER A 119 1.90 7.66 -8.02
CA SER A 119 2.53 7.86 -9.32
C SER A 119 3.60 8.94 -9.21
N GLU A 120 4.81 8.64 -9.69
CA GLU A 120 5.89 9.64 -9.74
C GLU A 120 5.54 10.87 -10.61
N VAL A 121 4.57 10.74 -11.52
CA VAL A 121 4.12 11.82 -12.41
C VAL A 121 2.89 12.56 -11.88
N SER A 122 1.95 11.85 -11.25
CA SER A 122 0.63 12.41 -10.91
C SER A 122 0.30 12.41 -9.41
N GLY A 123 1.25 12.03 -8.56
CA GLY A 123 1.08 12.00 -7.11
C GLY A 123 0.26 10.81 -6.62
N LEU A 124 -0.27 10.94 -5.41
CA LEU A 124 -1.03 9.89 -4.74
C LEU A 124 -2.52 9.88 -5.13
N HIS A 125 -3.04 8.68 -5.43
CA HIS A 125 -4.43 8.43 -5.78
C HIS A 125 -5.01 7.40 -4.82
N VAL A 126 -6.15 7.69 -4.19
CA VAL A 126 -6.81 6.78 -3.24
C VAL A 126 -8.06 6.17 -3.86
N ILE A 127 -8.28 4.87 -3.60
CA ILE A 127 -9.40 4.08 -4.08
C ILE A 127 -10.10 3.45 -2.87
N ASN A 128 -11.43 3.63 -2.79
CA ASN A 128 -12.31 3.13 -1.74
C ASN A 128 -11.85 3.52 -0.32
N MET A 129 -12.24 4.73 0.15
CA MET A 129 -12.01 5.17 1.53
C MET A 129 -12.88 4.41 2.54
#